data_AF-A0A9X1AJX5-F1
#
_entry.id   AF-A0A9X1AJX5-F1
#
_cell.length_a   1.000
_cell.length_b   1.000
_cell.length_c   1.000
_cell.angle_alpha   90.00
_cell.angle_beta   90.00
_cell.angle_gamma   90.00
#
_symmetry.space_group_name_H-M   'P 1'
#
loop_
_entity.id
_entity.type
_entity.pdbx_description
1 polymer ?
#
loop_
_entity_poly.entity_id
_entity_poly.type
_entity_poly.pdbx_seq_one_letter_code
_entity_poly.pdbx_strand_id
1 'polypeptide(L)'
;MNFQRRLAVPSETKTWSHNGEEPPDWVAAQIVGDPCPNGSFLLATDLGQARVLPGHVVILHHSGLWVRSPEEVPELLDGFRDHELPASEAIGPGKATRFGAKSAAKPSRKPAARPLSFRPPIGKMPSIEWVHTVQLSVDPSYQRSIQNESSRRLIASIAANFDWRLCAPLVVSRRADECLIIIDGQHRWAAAMRRGDLLQLPCCVFCYGTAEEEARMFILANRARKAMSRLDDFHAAVAAADDDALEILELVTQAGLTVARTVSSLGGRANEVAFTSSIAHSLRRQGPQVVSAALTTMAEAFPNQPLYGPLFSGLADIFNSPPDSFDPDMLPNALAKRDSRGWNAVAKDASTPALRTLAMRTAIIEAMTPVG
;
A
#
# COMPACT_ATOMS: atom_id res chain seq x y z
N MET A 1 -40.75 -19.36 -16.81
CA MET A 1 -39.35 -19.77 -16.53
C MET A 1 -39.08 -19.51 -15.06
N ASN A 2 -39.28 -20.50 -14.20
CA ASN A 2 -39.05 -20.40 -12.75
C ASN A 2 -37.75 -21.13 -12.40
N PHE A 3 -36.66 -20.38 -12.22
CA PHE A 3 -35.42 -20.90 -11.63
C PHE A 3 -35.46 -20.64 -10.11
N GLN A 4 -36.35 -21.34 -9.39
CA GLN A 4 -36.17 -21.51 -7.94
C GLN A 4 -35.13 -22.61 -7.71
N ARG A 5 -33.84 -22.27 -7.81
CA ARG A 5 -32.82 -23.04 -7.09
C ARG A 5 -33.09 -22.85 -5.61
N ARG A 6 -33.75 -23.81 -4.95
CA ARG A 6 -33.75 -23.90 -3.49
C ARG A 6 -32.31 -24.14 -3.05
N LEU A 7 -31.62 -23.07 -2.66
CA LEU A 7 -30.35 -23.17 -1.95
C LEU A 7 -30.62 -23.98 -0.66
N ALA A 8 -29.90 -25.08 -0.48
CA ALA A 8 -29.99 -25.87 0.74
C ALA A 8 -29.50 -25.01 1.92
N VAL A 9 -30.42 -24.55 2.75
CA VAL A 9 -30.10 -23.71 3.90
C VAL A 9 -29.28 -24.56 4.90
N PRO A 10 -28.11 -24.08 5.40
CA PRO A 10 -27.29 -24.81 6.37
C PRO A 10 -28.08 -25.18 7.64
N SER A 11 -27.64 -26.21 8.36
CA SER A 11 -28.16 -26.58 9.69
C SER A 11 -28.29 -25.32 10.56
N GLU A 12 -29.40 -25.16 11.30
CA GLU A 12 -29.60 -24.00 12.20
C GLU A 12 -29.68 -22.61 11.55
N THR A 13 -29.89 -22.51 10.22
CA THR A 13 -30.14 -21.23 9.54
C THR A 13 -31.64 -21.03 9.24
N LYS A 14 -32.19 -19.85 9.58
CA LYS A 14 -33.52 -19.37 9.17
C LYS A 14 -33.37 -18.14 8.29
N THR A 15 -34.22 -18.02 7.27
CA THR A 15 -34.23 -16.84 6.38
C THR A 15 -35.64 -16.31 6.23
N TRP A 16 -35.78 -14.99 6.14
CA TRP A 16 -37.04 -14.31 5.86
C TRP A 16 -36.79 -13.13 4.92
N SER A 17 -37.66 -12.92 3.93
CA SER A 17 -37.51 -11.85 2.95
C SER A 17 -38.56 -10.77 3.16
N HIS A 18 -38.15 -9.51 3.19
CA HIS A 18 -39.06 -8.37 3.36
C HIS A 18 -39.77 -8.03 2.05
N ASN A 19 -40.71 -8.89 1.64
CA ASN A 19 -41.46 -8.77 0.40
C ASN A 19 -42.93 -8.32 0.63
N GLY A 20 -43.22 -7.71 1.79
CA GLY A 20 -44.57 -7.33 2.20
C GLY A 20 -45.32 -8.39 3.02
N GLU A 21 -44.67 -9.51 3.34
CA GLU A 21 -45.16 -10.49 4.32
C GLU A 21 -44.91 -10.00 5.75
N GLU A 22 -45.70 -10.48 6.72
CA GLU A 22 -45.47 -10.13 8.13
C GLU A 22 -44.15 -10.75 8.65
N PRO A 23 -43.35 -10.00 9.44
CA PRO A 23 -42.11 -10.50 9.99
C PRO A 23 -42.40 -11.63 11.00
N PRO A 24 -41.71 -12.79 10.91
CA PRO A 24 -41.81 -13.85 11.88
C PRO A 24 -41.39 -13.38 13.27
N ASP A 25 -41.84 -14.05 14.34
CA ASP A 25 -41.56 -13.67 15.73
C ASP A 25 -40.08 -13.39 16.02
N TRP A 26 -39.17 -14.16 15.44
CA TRP A 26 -37.72 -14.01 15.63
C TRP A 26 -37.13 -12.76 14.95
N VAL A 27 -37.82 -12.20 13.94
CA VAL A 27 -37.51 -10.92 13.30
C VAL A 27 -38.22 -9.79 14.04
N ALA A 28 -39.52 -9.96 14.31
CA ALA A 28 -40.37 -8.96 14.96
C ALA A 28 -39.85 -8.56 16.35
N ALA A 29 -39.37 -9.53 17.14
CA ALA A 29 -38.78 -9.29 18.45
C ALA A 29 -37.50 -8.45 18.42
N GLN A 30 -36.85 -8.33 17.25
CA GLN A 30 -35.61 -7.58 17.07
C GLN A 30 -35.82 -6.22 16.40
N ILE A 31 -37.05 -5.84 16.05
CA ILE A 31 -37.34 -4.54 15.43
C ILE A 31 -37.15 -3.43 16.46
N VAL A 32 -36.41 -2.38 16.08
CA VAL A 32 -36.14 -1.23 16.93
C VAL A 32 -36.82 0.01 16.38
N GLY A 33 -37.73 0.57 17.17
CA GLY A 33 -38.48 1.77 16.82
C GLY A 33 -39.57 1.53 15.77
N ASP A 34 -40.19 2.63 15.33
CA ASP A 34 -41.29 2.56 14.37
C ASP A 34 -40.78 2.39 12.92
N PRO A 35 -41.48 1.60 12.08
CA PRO A 35 -41.18 1.49 10.66
C PRO A 35 -41.22 2.86 9.97
N CYS A 36 -40.25 3.12 9.11
CA CYS A 36 -40.20 4.33 8.30
C CYS A 36 -41.32 4.31 7.24
N PRO A 37 -41.83 5.48 6.80
CA PRO A 37 -42.88 5.58 5.77
C PRO A 37 -42.55 4.92 4.43
N ASN A 38 -41.25 4.69 4.16
CA ASN A 38 -40.76 3.98 2.97
C ASN A 38 -40.78 2.44 3.12
N GLY A 39 -41.40 1.91 4.17
CA GLY A 39 -41.48 0.48 4.45
C GLY A 39 -40.19 -0.13 5.02
N SER A 40 -39.14 0.65 5.28
CA SER A 40 -37.92 0.16 5.93
C SER A 40 -38.03 0.21 7.45
N PHE A 41 -37.35 -0.70 8.15
CA PHE A 41 -37.28 -0.69 9.61
C PHE A 41 -35.86 -1.01 10.09
N LEU A 42 -35.57 -0.66 11.34
CA LEU A 42 -34.29 -0.99 11.98
C LEU A 42 -34.44 -2.28 12.77
N LEU A 43 -33.41 -3.10 12.73
CA LEU A 43 -33.36 -4.38 13.40
C LEU A 43 -32.09 -4.48 14.25
N ALA A 44 -32.24 -4.89 15.51
CA ALA A 44 -31.14 -5.12 16.43
C ALA A 44 -30.38 -6.40 16.04
N THR A 45 -29.07 -6.25 15.90
CA THR A 45 -28.12 -7.32 15.56
C THR A 45 -26.99 -7.31 16.57
N ASP A 46 -26.21 -8.39 16.65
CA ASP A 46 -25.02 -8.45 17.51
C ASP A 46 -23.97 -7.37 17.19
N LEU A 47 -24.05 -6.77 16.00
CA LEU A 47 -23.14 -5.72 15.51
C LEU A 47 -23.73 -4.30 15.63
N GLY A 48 -24.92 -4.14 16.25
CA GLY A 48 -25.62 -2.86 16.38
C GLY A 48 -26.98 -2.88 15.69
N GLN A 49 -27.34 -1.83 14.96
CA GLN A 49 -28.62 -1.75 14.24
C GLN A 49 -28.41 -1.90 12.73
N ALA A 50 -29.16 -2.81 12.11
CA ALA A 50 -29.17 -3.01 10.66
C ALA A 50 -30.50 -2.53 10.07
N ARG A 51 -30.45 -1.80 8.95
CA ARG A 51 -31.66 -1.35 8.25
C ARG A 51 -32.14 -2.43 7.27
N VAL A 52 -33.38 -2.86 7.43
CA VAL A 52 -34.07 -3.76 6.49
C VAL A 52 -34.83 -2.91 5.48
N LEU A 53 -34.43 -2.98 4.22
CA LEU A 53 -35.13 -2.35 3.10
C LEU A 53 -36.13 -3.33 2.49
N PRO A 54 -37.22 -2.86 1.85
CA PRO A 54 -38.07 -3.71 1.03
C PRO A 54 -37.24 -4.50 0.01
N GLY A 55 -37.42 -5.82 -0.03
CA GLY A 55 -36.65 -6.76 -0.84
C GLY A 55 -35.38 -7.33 -0.16
N HIS A 56 -34.96 -6.84 1.01
CA HIS A 56 -33.84 -7.44 1.74
C HIS A 56 -34.23 -8.76 2.42
N VAL A 57 -33.23 -9.63 2.59
CA VAL A 57 -33.34 -10.91 3.29
C VAL A 57 -32.68 -10.80 4.65
N VAL A 58 -33.44 -11.15 5.69
CA VAL A 58 -32.98 -11.31 7.06
C VAL A 58 -32.60 -12.77 7.27
N ILE A 59 -31.41 -13.02 7.80
CA ILE A 59 -30.82 -14.35 7.97
C ILE A 59 -30.45 -14.50 9.44
N LEU A 60 -30.96 -15.53 10.10
CA LEU A 60 -30.57 -15.95 11.44
C LEU A 60 -29.79 -17.25 11.31
N HIS A 61 -28.57 -17.31 11.81
CA HIS A 61 -27.75 -18.52 11.84
C HIS A 61 -27.09 -18.62 13.22
N HIS A 62 -27.34 -19.71 13.92
CA HIS A 62 -27.08 -19.84 15.36
C HIS A 62 -27.75 -18.71 16.16
N SER A 63 -26.97 -17.82 16.78
CA SER A 63 -27.47 -16.62 17.51
C SER A 63 -27.32 -15.32 16.73
N GLY A 64 -26.60 -15.32 15.61
CA GLY A 64 -26.30 -14.11 14.86
C GLY A 64 -27.39 -13.77 13.87
N LEU A 65 -27.59 -12.47 13.64
CA LEU A 65 -28.61 -11.97 12.73
C LEU A 65 -28.01 -11.00 11.70
N TRP A 66 -28.27 -11.27 10.43
CA TRP A 66 -27.73 -10.54 9.28
C TRP A 66 -28.85 -10.04 8.38
N VAL A 67 -28.61 -8.90 7.72
CA VAL A 67 -29.50 -8.32 6.70
C VAL A 67 -28.69 -8.17 5.42
N ARG A 68 -29.16 -8.75 4.31
CA ARG A 68 -28.49 -8.73 3.01
C ARG A 68 -29.46 -8.47 1.86
N SER A 69 -28.93 -8.00 0.74
CA SER A 69 -29.67 -8.03 -0.52
C SER A 69 -29.80 -9.48 -1.01
N PRO A 70 -30.83 -9.85 -1.80
CA PRO A 70 -31.02 -11.21 -2.29
C PRO A 70 -29.82 -11.79 -3.07
N GLU A 71 -29.06 -10.93 -3.74
CA GLU A 71 -27.89 -11.29 -4.54
C GLU A 71 -26.68 -11.72 -3.69
N GLU A 72 -26.58 -11.20 -2.47
CA GLU A 72 -25.46 -11.47 -1.53
C GLU A 72 -25.74 -12.67 -0.61
N VAL A 73 -26.98 -13.17 -0.56
CA VAL A 73 -27.38 -14.31 0.29
C VAL A 73 -26.60 -15.58 -0.03
N PRO A 74 -26.38 -15.98 -1.30
CA PRO A 74 -25.66 -17.21 -1.61
C PRO A 74 -24.22 -17.21 -1.09
N GLU A 75 -23.50 -16.09 -1.21
CA GLU A 75 -22.13 -15.93 -0.72
C GLU A 75 -22.06 -16.05 0.81
N LEU A 76 -22.99 -15.40 1.52
CA LEU A 76 -23.06 -15.49 2.98
C LEU A 76 -23.39 -16.91 3.46
N LEU A 77 -24.30 -17.62 2.78
CA LEU A 77 -24.65 -19.00 3.12
C LEU A 77 -23.52 -19.98 2.82
N ASP A 78 -22.73 -19.76 1.76
CA ASP A 78 -21.56 -20.60 1.47
C ASP A 78 -20.46 -20.44 2.53
N GLY A 79 -20.26 -19.20 3.01
CA GLY A 79 -19.36 -18.93 4.13
C GLY A 79 -19.75 -19.63 5.45
N PHE A 80 -21.03 -19.96 5.64
CA PHE A 80 -21.47 -20.78 6.78
C PHE A 80 -21.12 -22.27 6.60
N ARG A 81 -21.09 -22.77 5.36
CA ARG A 81 -20.81 -24.18 5.04
C ARG A 81 -19.32 -24.54 5.10
N ASP A 82 -18.43 -23.59 4.81
CA ASP A 82 -16.97 -23.81 4.91
C ASP A 82 -16.50 -24.12 6.36
N HIS A 83 -17.36 -23.92 7.36
CA HIS A 83 -17.14 -24.31 8.75
C HIS A 83 -17.71 -25.69 9.12
N GLU A 84 -18.43 -26.37 8.21
CA GLU A 84 -19.01 -27.72 8.37
C GLU A 84 -18.43 -28.70 7.33
N LEU A 85 -17.19 -29.17 7.48
CA LEU A 85 -16.67 -30.31 6.69
C LEU A 85 -16.36 -31.53 7.59
N PRO A 86 -16.87 -32.74 7.25
CA PRO A 86 -16.52 -33.99 7.92
C PRO A 86 -15.29 -34.69 7.33
N ALA A 87 -14.86 -35.74 8.02
CA ALA A 87 -13.57 -36.43 7.92
C ALA A 87 -13.21 -37.08 6.56
N SER A 88 -11.90 -37.17 6.34
CA SER A 88 -11.18 -37.67 5.17
C SER A 88 -11.47 -39.11 4.75
N GLU A 89 -11.41 -39.38 3.45
CA GLU A 89 -10.86 -40.65 2.92
C GLU A 89 -9.97 -40.43 1.69
N ALA A 90 -8.98 -41.32 1.57
CA ALA A 90 -7.79 -41.21 0.73
C ALA A 90 -7.99 -41.71 -0.70
N ILE A 91 -7.25 -41.11 -1.64
CA ILE A 91 -6.89 -41.71 -2.93
C ILE A 91 -5.42 -41.36 -3.23
N GLY A 92 -4.52 -42.37 -3.15
CA GLY A 92 -3.13 -42.31 -3.67
C GLY A 92 -3.10 -42.54 -5.19
N PRO A 93 -1.95 -42.86 -5.86
CA PRO A 93 -0.63 -43.26 -5.36
C PRO A 93 0.50 -42.29 -5.82
N GLY A 94 1.60 -42.10 -5.09
CA GLY A 94 2.73 -43.03 -5.07
C GLY A 94 3.90 -42.50 -5.91
N LYS A 95 5.00 -42.12 -5.24
CA LYS A 95 6.37 -42.44 -5.69
C LYS A 95 7.34 -42.27 -4.53
N ALA A 96 7.86 -43.41 -4.11
CA ALA A 96 8.94 -43.53 -3.16
C ALA A 96 10.28 -43.34 -3.86
N THR A 97 11.17 -42.54 -3.28
CA THR A 97 12.61 -42.80 -3.33
C THR A 97 13.20 -42.44 -1.96
N ARG A 98 13.70 -43.47 -1.29
CA ARG A 98 14.36 -43.42 0.02
C ARG A 98 15.80 -42.93 -0.15
N PHE A 99 16.30 -42.12 0.78
CA PHE A 99 17.66 -42.25 1.28
C PHE A 99 17.76 -41.73 2.73
N GLY A 100 18.27 -42.60 3.60
CA GLY A 100 19.22 -42.25 4.67
C GLY A 100 18.68 -41.55 5.91
N ALA A 101 18.46 -42.34 6.97
CA ALA A 101 18.14 -41.98 8.34
C ALA A 101 18.82 -40.69 8.86
N LYS A 102 18.00 -39.76 9.36
CA LYS A 102 18.41 -38.72 10.30
C LYS A 102 17.44 -38.71 11.48
N SER A 103 18.03 -38.60 12.66
CA SER A 103 17.47 -38.59 14.01
C SER A 103 16.08 -37.97 14.12
N ALA A 104 15.22 -38.60 14.90
CA ALA A 104 13.85 -38.17 15.18
C ALA A 104 13.80 -36.72 15.71
N ALA A 105 13.65 -35.76 14.80
CA ALA A 105 13.19 -34.44 15.13
C ALA A 105 11.73 -34.55 15.59
N LYS A 106 11.43 -34.03 16.78
CA LYS A 106 10.05 -33.88 17.27
C LYS A 106 9.20 -33.25 16.14
N PRO A 107 8.00 -33.78 15.84
CA PRO A 107 7.14 -33.17 14.86
C PRO A 107 6.80 -31.76 15.35
N SER A 108 7.26 -30.75 14.60
CA SER A 108 6.79 -29.38 14.78
C SER A 108 5.29 -29.40 14.48
N ARG A 109 4.50 -29.32 15.55
CA ARG A 109 3.06 -29.03 15.46
C ARG A 109 2.92 -27.79 14.57
N LYS A 110 2.36 -27.95 13.36
CA LYS A 110 1.82 -26.80 12.62
C LYS A 110 0.87 -26.10 13.58
N PRO A 111 1.07 -24.81 13.91
CA PRO A 111 0.14 -24.12 14.78
C PRO A 111 -1.23 -24.17 14.11
N ALA A 112 -2.22 -24.74 14.80
CA ALA A 112 -3.61 -24.66 14.39
C ALA A 112 -3.95 -23.17 14.19
N ALA A 113 -4.64 -22.85 13.10
CA ALA A 113 -5.07 -21.49 12.82
C ALA A 113 -5.83 -20.97 14.06
N ARG A 114 -5.28 -19.97 14.74
CA ARG A 114 -5.98 -19.31 15.84
C ARG A 114 -7.20 -18.62 15.25
N PRO A 115 -8.40 -18.80 15.82
CA PRO A 115 -9.56 -18.02 15.39
C PRO A 115 -9.21 -16.53 15.54
N LEU A 116 -9.42 -15.76 14.48
CA LEU A 116 -9.20 -14.32 14.48
C LEU A 116 -10.17 -13.68 15.48
N SER A 117 -9.67 -13.27 16.65
CA SER A 117 -10.44 -12.49 17.60
C SER A 117 -10.16 -11.00 17.41
N PHE A 118 -11.21 -10.24 17.12
CA PHE A 118 -11.14 -8.79 17.03
C PHE A 118 -11.38 -8.19 18.42
N ARG A 119 -10.63 -7.14 18.78
CA ARG A 119 -10.90 -6.38 20.00
C ARG A 119 -12.15 -5.50 19.77
N PRO A 120 -12.92 -5.19 20.83
CA PRO A 120 -14.03 -4.26 20.70
C PRO A 120 -13.54 -2.88 20.22
N PRO A 121 -14.34 -2.17 19.40
CA PRO A 121 -14.01 -0.82 18.96
C PRO A 121 -13.91 0.13 20.17
N ILE A 122 -12.97 1.09 20.10
CA ILE A 122 -12.70 2.06 21.17
C ILE A 122 -13.06 3.45 20.65
N GLY A 123 -13.77 4.24 21.49
CA GLY A 123 -14.10 5.64 21.21
C GLY A 123 -15.47 5.85 20.55
N LYS A 124 -15.76 7.10 20.19
CA LYS A 124 -16.97 7.50 19.46
C LYS A 124 -16.68 7.59 17.96
N MET A 125 -17.72 7.42 17.15
CA MET A 125 -17.61 7.66 15.70
C MET A 125 -17.27 9.14 15.43
N PRO A 126 -16.35 9.43 14.50
CA PRO A 126 -16.10 10.81 14.08
C PRO A 126 -17.25 11.35 13.23
N SER A 127 -17.38 12.67 13.19
CA SER A 127 -18.24 13.38 12.24
C SER A 127 -17.43 13.84 11.02
N ILE A 128 -18.08 13.92 9.85
CA ILE A 128 -17.51 14.54 8.65
C ILE A 128 -18.18 15.89 8.46
N GLU A 129 -17.40 16.96 8.51
CA GLU A 129 -17.89 18.34 8.56
C GLU A 129 -17.12 19.24 7.59
N TRP A 130 -17.81 20.21 6.98
CA TRP A 130 -17.18 21.33 6.29
C TRP A 130 -16.93 22.44 7.30
N VAL A 131 -15.68 22.60 7.72
CA VAL A 131 -15.31 23.55 8.78
C VAL A 131 -14.71 24.80 8.15
N HIS A 132 -15.12 25.98 8.64
CA HIS A 132 -14.54 27.22 8.18
C HIS A 132 -13.05 27.29 8.57
N THR A 133 -12.19 27.65 7.63
CA THR A 133 -10.74 27.71 7.82
C THR A 133 -10.30 28.55 9.03
N VAL A 134 -11.06 29.60 9.40
CA VAL A 134 -10.77 30.47 10.55
C VAL A 134 -11.16 29.88 11.91
N GLN A 135 -11.99 28.84 11.93
CA GLN A 135 -12.37 28.10 13.15
C GLN A 135 -11.34 27.03 13.52
N LEU A 136 -10.48 26.66 12.56
CA LEU A 136 -9.44 25.67 12.76
C LEU A 136 -8.20 26.33 13.37
N SER A 137 -7.59 25.66 14.34
CA SER A 137 -6.36 26.09 14.97
C SER A 137 -5.39 24.93 15.16
N VAL A 138 -4.16 25.23 15.57
CA VAL A 138 -3.09 24.26 15.77
C VAL A 138 -2.60 24.39 17.20
N ASP A 139 -2.42 23.27 17.89
CA ASP A 139 -1.79 23.27 19.21
C ASP A 139 -0.25 23.32 19.07
N PRO A 140 0.41 24.39 19.54
CA PRO A 140 1.86 24.54 19.41
C PRO A 140 2.66 23.60 20.33
N SER A 141 2.03 22.97 21.33
CA SER A 141 2.74 22.18 22.36
C SER A 141 3.33 20.87 21.84
N TYR A 142 2.75 20.28 20.79
CA TYR A 142 3.21 18.98 20.26
C TYR A 142 3.26 18.89 18.72
N GLN A 143 2.83 19.93 17.99
CA GLN A 143 2.83 19.91 16.52
C GLN A 143 4.14 20.43 15.90
N ARG A 144 4.41 19.95 14.68
CA ARG A 144 5.61 20.36 13.93
C ARG A 144 5.48 21.80 13.46
N SER A 145 6.53 22.59 13.64
CA SER A 145 6.61 23.91 13.04
C SER A 145 6.62 23.81 11.51
N ILE A 146 5.69 24.51 10.86
CA ILE A 146 5.64 24.68 9.40
C ILE A 146 6.47 25.87 8.91
N GLN A 147 7.25 26.49 9.78
CA GLN A 147 8.04 27.69 9.46
C GLN A 147 9.36 27.39 8.75
N ASN A 148 9.78 26.12 8.69
CA ASN A 148 10.97 25.73 7.93
C ASN A 148 10.78 25.97 6.42
N GLU A 149 11.89 26.14 5.71
CA GLU A 149 11.88 26.49 4.29
C GLU A 149 11.19 25.43 3.41
N SER A 150 11.39 24.15 3.70
CA SER A 150 10.74 23.06 2.97
C SER A 150 9.22 23.07 3.11
N SER A 151 8.69 23.32 4.31
CA SER A 151 7.24 23.45 4.54
C SER A 151 6.67 24.68 3.85
N ARG A 152 7.38 25.82 3.87
CA ARG A 152 6.94 27.03 3.17
C ARG A 152 6.87 26.82 1.65
N ARG A 153 7.84 26.13 1.05
CA ARG A 153 7.82 25.73 -0.36
C ARG A 153 6.67 24.77 -0.66
N LEU A 154 6.43 23.78 0.20
CA LEU A 154 5.31 22.84 0.05
C LEU A 154 3.96 23.56 0.11
N ILE A 155 3.74 24.43 1.10
CA ILE A 155 2.52 25.23 1.24
C ILE A 155 2.31 26.10 -0.01
N ALA A 156 3.38 26.74 -0.53
CA ALA A 156 3.31 27.53 -1.75
C ALA A 156 2.86 26.68 -2.95
N SER A 157 3.44 25.49 -3.10
CA SER A 157 3.10 24.56 -4.18
C SER A 157 1.65 24.09 -4.09
N ILE A 158 1.19 23.67 -2.90
CA ILE A 158 -0.20 23.26 -2.68
C ILE A 158 -1.16 24.43 -2.96
N ALA A 159 -0.83 25.65 -2.52
CA ALA A 159 -1.68 26.82 -2.75
C ALA A 159 -1.81 27.17 -4.24
N ALA A 160 -0.69 27.11 -4.99
CA ALA A 160 -0.65 27.41 -6.41
C ALA A 160 -1.39 26.35 -7.25
N ASN A 161 -1.23 25.07 -6.91
CA ASN A 161 -1.76 23.94 -7.67
C ASN A 161 -2.85 23.20 -6.87
N PHE A 162 -3.70 23.94 -6.16
CA PHE A 162 -4.70 23.32 -5.29
C PHE A 162 -5.70 22.52 -6.13
N ASP A 163 -5.85 21.24 -5.80
CA ASP A 163 -6.78 20.31 -6.44
C ASP A 163 -7.60 19.60 -5.36
N TRP A 164 -8.92 19.75 -5.43
CA TRP A 164 -9.84 19.10 -4.51
C TRP A 164 -9.71 17.56 -4.50
N ARG A 165 -9.31 16.96 -5.62
CA ARG A 165 -9.07 15.50 -5.73
C ARG A 165 -7.88 15.04 -4.89
N LEU A 166 -6.95 15.94 -4.60
CA LEU A 166 -5.77 15.68 -3.76
C LEU A 166 -5.95 16.16 -2.31
N CYS A 167 -7.03 16.90 -2.03
CA CYS A 167 -7.32 17.43 -0.71
C CYS A 167 -8.12 16.43 0.15
N ALA A 168 -7.41 15.46 0.72
CA ALA A 168 -8.00 14.57 1.72
C ALA A 168 -8.51 15.36 2.95
N PRO A 169 -9.64 14.93 3.57
CA PRO A 169 -10.17 15.56 4.76
C PRO A 169 -9.12 15.72 5.87
N LEU A 170 -9.16 16.87 6.54
CA LEU A 170 -8.28 17.16 7.67
C LEU A 170 -8.71 16.30 8.86
N VAL A 171 -7.75 15.83 9.65
CA VAL A 171 -8.07 15.17 10.93
C VAL A 171 -8.08 16.24 11.99
N VAL A 172 -9.20 16.40 12.68
CA VAL A 172 -9.44 17.48 13.64
C VAL A 172 -9.93 16.92 14.96
N SER A 173 -9.47 17.48 16.08
CA SER A 173 -9.97 17.23 17.42
C SER A 173 -10.93 18.35 17.82
N ARG A 174 -12.14 18.00 18.25
CA ARG A 174 -13.05 18.90 18.95
C ARG A 174 -12.83 18.73 20.45
N ARG A 175 -12.36 19.80 21.09
CA ARG A 175 -12.13 19.85 22.54
C ARG A 175 -13.40 20.21 23.29
N ALA A 176 -13.36 20.09 24.62
CA ALA A 176 -14.51 20.37 25.49
C ALA A 176 -14.97 21.85 25.46
N ASP A 177 -14.10 22.76 25.03
CA ASP A 177 -14.38 24.18 24.81
C ASP A 177 -14.85 24.48 23.38
N GLU A 178 -15.21 23.45 22.60
CA GLU A 178 -15.59 23.52 21.18
C GLU A 178 -14.49 24.02 20.23
N CYS A 179 -13.25 24.19 20.72
CA CYS A 179 -12.12 24.52 19.87
C CYS A 179 -11.78 23.33 18.94
N LEU A 180 -11.59 23.64 17.65
CA LEU A 180 -11.23 22.68 16.61
C LEU A 180 -9.72 22.74 16.35
N ILE A 181 -9.02 21.70 16.80
CA ILE A 181 -7.56 21.59 16.69
C ILE A 181 -7.20 20.62 15.56
N ILE A 182 -6.45 21.10 14.57
CA ILE A 182 -5.94 20.28 13.47
C ILE A 182 -4.93 19.28 14.02
N ILE A 183 -5.13 17.99 13.80
CA ILE A 183 -4.16 16.91 14.09
C ILE A 183 -3.32 16.58 12.85
N ASP A 184 -3.95 16.45 11.68
CA ASP A 184 -3.27 16.24 10.38
C ASP A 184 -3.89 17.12 9.29
N GLY A 185 -3.04 17.60 8.39
CA GLY A 185 -3.44 18.48 7.28
C GLY A 185 -3.08 19.94 7.45
N GLN A 186 -2.18 20.27 8.37
CA GLN A 186 -1.70 21.62 8.62
C GLN A 186 -1.19 22.35 7.36
N HIS A 187 -0.47 21.67 6.45
CA HIS A 187 -0.02 22.28 5.19
C HIS A 187 -1.18 22.59 4.23
N ARG A 188 -2.22 21.75 4.20
CA ARG A 188 -3.43 21.96 3.37
C ARG A 188 -4.25 23.13 3.91
N TRP A 189 -4.43 23.19 5.23
CA TRP A 189 -5.06 24.32 5.90
C TRP A 189 -4.31 25.63 5.65
N ALA A 190 -2.98 25.64 5.85
CA ALA A 190 -2.16 26.82 5.61
C ALA A 190 -2.18 27.27 4.15
N ALA A 191 -2.23 26.32 3.19
CA ALA A 191 -2.37 26.62 1.78
C ALA A 191 -3.75 27.24 1.46
N ALA A 192 -4.83 26.71 2.02
CA ALA A 192 -6.18 27.27 1.88
C ALA A 192 -6.26 28.69 2.46
N MET A 193 -5.74 28.89 3.68
CA MET A 193 -5.63 30.21 4.31
C MET A 193 -4.81 31.18 3.45
N ARG A 194 -3.73 30.72 2.82
CA ARG A 194 -2.90 31.54 1.94
C ARG A 194 -3.62 31.96 0.65
N ARG A 195 -4.49 31.11 0.10
CA ARG A 195 -5.25 31.46 -1.10
C ARG A 195 -6.39 32.44 -0.81
N GLY A 196 -7.03 32.32 0.36
CA GLY A 196 -8.09 33.21 0.82
C GLY A 196 -9.46 33.00 0.16
N ASP A 197 -9.55 32.26 -0.94
CA ASP A 197 -10.79 31.90 -1.64
C ASP A 197 -11.44 30.59 -1.12
N LEU A 198 -10.67 29.78 -0.40
CA LEU A 198 -11.13 28.52 0.19
C LEU A 198 -11.62 28.75 1.62
N LEU A 199 -12.91 29.04 1.77
CA LEU A 199 -13.50 29.38 3.07
C LEU A 199 -13.68 28.17 3.99
N GLN A 200 -13.90 26.98 3.44
CA GLN A 200 -14.14 25.76 4.20
C GLN A 200 -13.25 24.62 3.71
N LEU A 201 -12.92 23.71 4.64
CA LEU A 201 -12.21 22.46 4.34
C LEU A 201 -12.97 21.27 4.90
N PRO A 202 -12.95 20.12 4.20
CA PRO A 202 -13.54 18.90 4.73
C PRO A 202 -12.71 18.41 5.91
N CYS A 203 -13.36 18.08 7.02
CA CYS A 203 -12.73 17.65 8.26
C CYS A 203 -13.39 16.37 8.76
N CYS A 204 -12.58 15.42 9.19
CA CYS A 204 -12.98 14.30 10.03
C CYS A 204 -12.71 14.69 11.48
N VAL A 205 -13.79 14.95 12.22
CA VAL A 205 -13.76 15.54 13.56
C VAL A 205 -13.93 14.44 14.61
N PHE A 206 -12.94 14.33 15.50
CA PHE A 206 -12.90 13.39 16.60
C PHE A 206 -13.08 14.10 17.93
N CYS A 207 -13.68 13.43 18.91
CA CYS A 207 -13.74 13.91 20.29
C CYS A 207 -12.92 12.98 21.17
N TYR A 208 -11.96 13.53 21.91
CA TYR A 208 -11.12 12.78 22.86
C TYR A 208 -11.45 13.18 24.30
N GLY A 209 -11.18 12.29 25.25
CA GLY A 209 -11.41 12.57 26.67
C GLY A 209 -10.36 13.52 27.24
N THR A 210 -9.12 13.46 26.76
CA THR A 210 -8.02 14.31 27.24
C THR A 210 -7.06 14.75 26.11
N ALA A 211 -6.28 15.80 26.38
CA ALA A 211 -5.24 16.28 25.46
C ALA A 211 -4.12 15.24 25.25
N GLU A 212 -3.84 14.39 26.24
CA GLU A 212 -2.88 13.30 26.11
C GLU A 212 -3.37 12.20 25.15
N GLU A 213 -4.67 11.91 25.13
CA GLU A 213 -5.26 11.00 24.16
C GLU A 213 -5.17 11.56 22.74
N GLU A 214 -5.48 12.84 22.57
CA GLU A 214 -5.31 13.59 21.32
C GLU A 214 -3.85 13.48 20.80
N ALA A 215 -2.87 13.76 21.67
CA ALA A 215 -1.45 13.67 21.33
C ALA A 215 -0.99 12.24 21.01
N ARG A 216 -1.50 11.22 21.71
CA ARG A 216 -1.23 9.81 21.39
C ARG A 216 -1.79 9.44 20.02
N MET A 217 -2.99 9.90 19.69
CA MET A 217 -3.60 9.66 18.38
C MET A 217 -2.84 10.37 17.26
N PHE A 218 -2.34 11.59 17.49
CA PHE A 218 -1.42 12.25 16.57
C PHE A 218 -0.19 11.36 16.28
N ILE A 219 0.45 10.81 17.31
CA ILE A 219 1.63 9.95 17.14
C ILE A 219 1.26 8.67 16.37
N LEU A 220 0.17 8.01 16.73
CA LEU A 220 -0.27 6.76 16.11
C LEU A 220 -0.66 6.97 14.64
N ALA A 221 -1.46 7.99 14.33
CA ALA A 221 -1.86 8.32 12.96
C ALA A 221 -0.65 8.64 12.08
N ASN A 222 0.34 9.37 12.61
CA ASN A 222 1.56 9.66 11.88
C ASN A 222 2.48 8.45 11.71
N ARG A 223 2.63 7.60 12.72
CA ARG A 223 3.47 6.39 12.65
C ARG A 223 2.85 5.27 11.80
N ALA A 224 1.52 5.19 11.76
CA ALA A 224 0.80 4.21 10.95
C ALA A 224 0.87 4.53 9.44
N ARG A 225 1.23 5.76 9.05
CA ARG A 225 1.48 6.08 7.64
C ARG A 225 2.71 5.33 7.14
N LYS A 226 2.45 4.24 6.43
CA LYS A 226 3.45 3.59 5.59
C LYS A 226 3.72 4.52 4.41
N ALA A 227 4.93 5.07 4.33
CA ALA A 227 5.36 5.79 3.13
C ALA A 227 5.23 4.85 1.93
N MET A 228 4.64 5.33 0.82
CA MET A 228 4.68 4.59 -0.43
C MET A 228 6.13 4.29 -0.79
N SER A 229 6.38 3.06 -1.25
CA SER A 229 7.69 2.72 -1.78
C SER A 229 7.91 3.49 -3.08
N ARG A 230 9.16 3.86 -3.38
CA ARG A 230 9.51 4.45 -4.69
C ARG A 230 9.11 3.57 -5.87
N LEU A 231 9.04 2.25 -5.67
CA LEU A 231 8.53 1.33 -6.68
C LEU A 231 7.01 1.43 -6.83
N ASP A 232 6.27 1.60 -5.73
CA ASP A 232 4.83 1.83 -5.79
C ASP A 232 4.53 3.16 -6.50
N ASP A 233 5.32 4.20 -6.21
CA ASP A 233 5.25 5.49 -6.91
C ASP A 233 5.49 5.34 -8.43
N PHE A 234 6.52 4.57 -8.81
CA PHE A 234 6.83 4.34 -10.22
C PHE A 234 5.72 3.56 -10.95
N HIS A 235 5.21 2.48 -10.35
CA HIS A 235 4.11 1.72 -10.95
C HIS A 235 2.82 2.56 -11.05
N ALA A 236 2.57 3.44 -10.08
CA ALA A 236 1.47 4.40 -10.16
C ALA A 236 1.69 5.41 -11.30
N ALA A 237 2.91 5.91 -11.50
CA ALA A 237 3.24 6.81 -12.60
C ALA A 237 3.06 6.16 -13.97
N VAL A 238 3.48 4.89 -14.13
CA VAL A 238 3.23 4.10 -15.35
C VAL A 238 1.72 3.94 -15.59
N ALA A 239 0.95 3.61 -14.56
CA ALA A 239 -0.51 3.49 -14.67
C ALA A 239 -1.20 4.82 -15.01
N ALA A 240 -0.59 5.95 -14.62
CA ALA A 240 -1.03 7.29 -14.96
C ALA A 240 -0.56 7.77 -16.35
N ALA A 241 0.14 6.92 -17.11
CA ALA A 241 0.74 7.25 -18.40
C ALA A 241 1.67 8.48 -18.35
N ASP A 242 2.45 8.60 -17.28
CA ASP A 242 3.51 9.60 -17.15
C ASP A 242 4.63 9.31 -18.18
N ASP A 243 4.95 10.29 -19.03
CA ASP A 243 5.89 10.13 -20.16
C ASP A 243 7.28 9.67 -19.69
N ASP A 244 7.83 10.30 -18.63
CA ASP A 244 9.11 9.92 -18.03
C ASP A 244 9.08 8.45 -17.54
N ALA A 245 8.01 8.04 -16.86
CA ALA A 245 7.88 6.68 -16.35
C ALA A 245 7.73 5.64 -17.47
N LEU A 246 7.00 5.97 -18.54
CA LEU A 246 6.84 5.12 -19.72
C LEU A 246 8.16 4.97 -20.49
N GLU A 247 8.92 6.06 -20.68
CA GLU A 247 10.24 6.01 -21.33
C GLU A 247 11.22 5.16 -20.52
N ILE A 248 11.24 5.28 -19.19
CA ILE A 248 12.05 4.41 -18.33
C ILE A 248 11.63 2.94 -18.49
N LEU A 249 10.33 2.64 -18.51
CA LEU A 249 9.83 1.28 -18.66
C LEU A 249 10.21 0.70 -20.02
N GLU A 250 10.14 1.49 -21.08
CA GLU A 250 10.56 1.12 -22.41
C GLU A 250 12.06 0.78 -22.44
N LEU A 251 12.93 1.66 -21.94
CA LEU A 251 14.38 1.47 -21.92
C LEU A 251 14.78 0.22 -21.11
N VAL A 252 14.13 -0.02 -19.97
CA VAL A 252 14.35 -1.22 -19.15
C VAL A 252 13.92 -2.48 -19.92
N THR A 253 12.78 -2.45 -20.59
CA THR A 253 12.25 -3.59 -21.35
C THR A 253 13.10 -3.89 -22.58
N GLN A 254 13.57 -2.87 -23.29
CA GLN A 254 14.48 -3.01 -24.44
C GLN A 254 15.81 -3.66 -24.05
N ALA A 255 16.30 -3.41 -22.84
CA ALA A 255 17.48 -4.09 -22.28
C ALA A 255 17.21 -5.53 -21.80
N GLY A 256 15.98 -6.06 -21.97
CA GLY A 256 15.59 -7.40 -21.51
C GLY A 256 15.39 -7.51 -20.00
N LEU A 257 15.26 -6.38 -19.31
CA LEU A 257 15.09 -6.30 -17.85
C LEU A 257 13.62 -6.02 -17.50
N THR A 258 13.28 -6.19 -16.22
CA THR A 258 11.95 -5.85 -15.70
C THR A 258 12.06 -4.95 -14.47
N VAL A 259 11.04 -4.12 -14.21
CA VAL A 259 11.01 -3.30 -12.99
C VAL A 259 10.43 -4.12 -11.84
N ALA A 260 11.14 -4.17 -10.72
CA ALA A 260 10.70 -4.91 -9.54
C ALA A 260 9.34 -4.39 -9.02
N ARG A 261 8.45 -5.31 -8.60
CA ARG A 261 7.17 -4.91 -7.95
C ARG A 261 7.30 -4.55 -6.49
N THR A 262 8.32 -5.07 -5.80
CA THR A 262 8.52 -4.82 -4.37
C THR A 262 10.00 -4.83 -4.08
N VAL A 263 10.41 -4.06 -3.08
CA VAL A 263 11.78 -4.11 -2.58
C VAL A 263 12.00 -5.46 -1.90
N SER A 264 12.81 -6.33 -2.50
CA SER A 264 13.17 -7.63 -1.92
C SER A 264 14.08 -7.42 -0.70
N SER A 265 13.70 -8.00 0.44
CA SER A 265 14.53 -8.02 1.66
C SER A 265 15.74 -8.96 1.55
N LEU A 266 15.76 -9.86 0.55
CA LEU A 266 16.77 -10.90 0.34
C LEU A 266 17.82 -10.53 -0.74
N GLY A 267 17.88 -9.25 -1.11
CA GLY A 267 18.62 -8.79 -2.28
C GLY A 267 17.76 -8.87 -3.55
N GLY A 268 18.06 -8.02 -4.54
CA GLY A 268 17.29 -7.90 -5.79
C GLY A 268 17.05 -9.24 -6.46
N ARG A 269 15.96 -9.37 -7.21
CA ARG A 269 15.71 -10.56 -8.02
C ARG A 269 16.55 -10.47 -9.30
N ALA A 270 16.88 -11.62 -9.84
CA ALA A 270 17.58 -11.74 -11.11
C ALA A 270 16.85 -10.96 -12.21
N ASN A 271 17.57 -10.18 -13.01
CA ASN A 271 17.05 -9.42 -14.15
C ASN A 271 15.94 -8.40 -13.78
N GLU A 272 15.88 -8.01 -12.51
CA GLU A 272 14.96 -6.98 -12.02
C GLU A 272 15.72 -5.71 -11.61
N VAL A 273 15.16 -4.56 -11.95
CA VAL A 273 15.64 -3.24 -11.57
C VAL A 273 14.75 -2.66 -10.47
N ALA A 274 15.36 -2.28 -9.35
CA ALA A 274 14.68 -1.64 -8.23
C ALA A 274 15.04 -0.14 -8.06
N PHE A 275 15.92 0.39 -8.91
CA PHE A 275 16.53 1.72 -8.77
C PHE A 275 16.00 2.73 -9.80
N THR A 276 14.67 2.77 -9.99
CA THR A 276 13.98 3.63 -10.97
C THR A 276 14.34 5.12 -10.83
N SER A 277 14.57 5.62 -9.62
CA SER A 277 14.99 7.02 -9.39
C SER A 277 16.38 7.32 -9.96
N SER A 278 17.32 6.37 -9.94
CA SER A 278 18.65 6.56 -10.54
C SER A 278 18.56 6.62 -12.06
N ILE A 279 17.67 5.80 -12.66
CA ILE A 279 17.41 5.82 -14.10
C ILE A 279 16.79 7.16 -14.48
N ALA A 280 15.72 7.59 -13.80
CA ALA A 280 15.07 8.88 -14.06
C ALA A 280 16.05 10.07 -13.96
N HIS A 281 16.94 10.04 -12.97
CA HIS A 281 17.98 11.06 -12.82
C HIS A 281 18.99 11.06 -13.97
N SER A 282 19.38 9.87 -14.44
CA SER A 282 20.34 9.72 -15.55
C SER A 282 19.69 10.09 -16.89
N LEU A 283 18.45 9.67 -17.12
CA LEU A 283 17.66 10.01 -18.31
C LEU A 283 17.56 11.53 -18.51
N ARG A 284 17.15 12.27 -17.47
CA ARG A 284 17.03 13.74 -17.53
C ARG A 284 18.35 14.48 -17.74
N ARG A 285 19.48 13.90 -17.34
CA ARG A 285 20.80 14.59 -17.36
C ARG A 285 21.69 14.18 -18.52
N GLN A 286 21.60 12.92 -18.94
CA GLN A 286 22.54 12.25 -19.84
C GLN A 286 21.83 11.71 -21.10
N GLY A 287 20.49 11.67 -21.09
CA GLY A 287 19.68 11.27 -22.23
C GLY A 287 19.46 9.76 -22.37
N PRO A 288 18.52 9.35 -23.23
CA PRO A 288 18.06 7.96 -23.36
C PRO A 288 19.15 7.01 -23.90
N GLN A 289 20.04 7.49 -24.77
CA GLN A 289 21.11 6.67 -25.35
C GLN A 289 22.10 6.17 -24.28
N VAL A 290 22.49 7.05 -23.34
CA VAL A 290 23.38 6.69 -22.23
C VAL A 290 22.71 5.69 -21.29
N VAL A 291 21.42 5.90 -20.98
CA VAL A 291 20.65 4.99 -20.14
C VAL A 291 20.50 3.62 -20.78
N SER A 292 20.15 3.56 -22.07
CA SER A 292 20.04 2.33 -22.84
C SER A 292 21.35 1.55 -22.83
N ALA A 293 22.47 2.21 -23.18
CA ALA A 293 23.79 1.57 -23.18
C ALA A 293 24.15 0.99 -21.80
N ALA A 294 23.94 1.76 -20.73
CA ALA A 294 24.23 1.31 -19.37
C ALA A 294 23.36 0.11 -18.95
N LEU A 295 22.05 0.12 -19.26
CA LEU A 295 21.15 -0.98 -18.91
C LEU A 295 21.47 -2.25 -19.71
N THR A 296 21.72 -2.13 -21.01
CA THR A 296 22.07 -3.26 -21.87
C THR A 296 23.39 -3.88 -21.42
N THR A 297 24.44 -3.08 -21.19
CA THR A 297 25.72 -3.59 -20.69
C THR A 297 25.56 -4.31 -19.33
N MET A 298 24.71 -3.78 -18.43
CA MET A 298 24.45 -4.46 -17.17
C MET A 298 23.72 -5.80 -17.34
N ALA A 299 22.72 -5.85 -18.22
CA ALA A 299 21.95 -7.06 -18.50
C ALA A 299 22.83 -8.16 -19.09
N GLU A 300 23.72 -7.80 -20.02
CA GLU A 300 24.67 -8.70 -20.67
C GLU A 300 25.76 -9.20 -19.72
N ALA A 301 26.30 -8.32 -18.87
CA ALA A 301 27.38 -8.67 -17.96
C ALA A 301 26.92 -9.51 -16.76
N PHE A 302 25.66 -9.37 -16.34
CA PHE A 302 25.15 -9.99 -15.12
C PHE A 302 23.84 -10.78 -15.35
N PRO A 303 23.82 -11.75 -16.29
CA PRO A 303 22.63 -12.53 -16.55
C PRO A 303 22.26 -13.34 -15.31
N ASN A 304 20.98 -13.30 -14.95
CA ASN A 304 20.41 -14.01 -13.81
C ASN A 304 20.96 -13.60 -12.43
N GLN A 305 21.56 -12.41 -12.34
CA GLN A 305 22.08 -11.86 -11.09
C GLN A 305 21.28 -10.63 -10.63
N PRO A 306 21.31 -10.29 -9.34
CA PRO A 306 20.73 -9.06 -8.84
C PRO A 306 21.46 -7.84 -9.41
N LEU A 307 20.71 -6.83 -9.84
CA LEU A 307 21.27 -5.57 -10.33
C LEU A 307 21.24 -4.48 -9.25
N TYR A 308 22.25 -3.62 -9.23
CA TYR A 308 22.42 -2.59 -8.20
C TYR A 308 22.58 -1.19 -8.81
N GLY A 309 21.89 -0.22 -8.21
CA GLY A 309 21.86 1.16 -8.68
C GLY A 309 23.24 1.84 -8.79
N PRO A 310 24.19 1.65 -7.85
CA PRO A 310 25.52 2.23 -7.98
C PRO A 310 26.27 1.78 -9.23
N LEU A 311 26.12 0.50 -9.62
CA LEU A 311 26.72 -0.05 -10.84
C LEU A 311 26.16 0.64 -12.09
N PHE A 312 24.83 0.79 -12.16
CA PHE A 312 24.16 1.56 -13.21
C PHE A 312 24.67 2.99 -13.30
N SER A 313 24.70 3.70 -12.17
CA SER A 313 25.15 5.09 -12.14
C SER A 313 26.61 5.25 -12.57
N GLY A 314 27.50 4.31 -12.21
CA GLY A 314 28.89 4.31 -12.66
C GLY A 314 29.03 4.11 -14.17
N LEU A 315 28.29 3.15 -14.74
CA LEU A 315 28.28 2.89 -16.19
C LEU A 315 27.70 4.07 -16.97
N ALA A 316 26.57 4.62 -16.51
CA ALA A 316 25.95 5.78 -17.13
C ALA A 316 26.89 7.01 -17.13
N ASP A 317 27.66 7.21 -16.05
CA ASP A 317 28.67 8.27 -15.99
C ASP A 317 29.84 8.02 -16.95
N ILE A 318 30.28 6.76 -17.13
CA ILE A 318 31.30 6.40 -18.12
C ILE A 318 30.82 6.67 -19.54
N PHE A 319 29.61 6.23 -19.90
CA PHE A 319 29.07 6.47 -21.24
C PHE A 319 28.81 7.96 -21.53
N ASN A 320 28.40 8.73 -20.52
CA ASN A 320 28.19 10.17 -20.67
C ASN A 320 29.51 10.94 -20.82
N SER A 321 30.55 10.50 -20.11
CA SER A 321 31.87 11.15 -20.10
C SER A 321 32.95 10.06 -20.20
N PRO A 322 33.23 9.52 -21.40
CA PRO A 322 34.16 8.40 -21.56
C PRO A 322 35.59 8.79 -21.20
N PRO A 323 36.37 7.90 -20.54
CA PRO A 323 37.81 8.12 -20.34
C PRO A 323 38.60 8.06 -21.65
N ASP A 324 39.84 8.54 -21.64
CA ASP A 324 40.72 8.46 -22.80
C ASP A 324 40.93 7.00 -23.23
N SER A 325 40.85 6.74 -24.54
CA SER A 325 40.92 5.38 -25.12
C SER A 325 39.81 4.43 -24.64
N PHE A 326 38.65 4.97 -24.27
CA PHE A 326 37.49 4.14 -23.93
C PHE A 326 37.03 3.29 -25.11
N ASP A 327 37.08 1.98 -24.92
CA ASP A 327 36.49 0.98 -25.80
C ASP A 327 35.36 0.25 -25.05
N PRO A 328 34.09 0.44 -25.45
CA PRO A 328 32.95 -0.26 -24.87
C PRO A 328 33.09 -1.79 -24.87
N ASP A 329 33.79 -2.37 -25.85
CA ASP A 329 33.96 -3.82 -25.99
C ASP A 329 34.81 -4.43 -24.86
N MET A 330 35.51 -3.59 -24.09
CA MET A 330 36.27 -4.00 -22.91
C MET A 330 35.40 -4.14 -21.65
N LEU A 331 34.20 -3.55 -21.63
CA LEU A 331 33.32 -3.55 -20.45
C LEU A 331 32.86 -4.95 -20.03
N PRO A 332 32.45 -5.88 -20.92
CA PRO A 332 32.07 -7.23 -20.51
C PRO A 332 33.20 -7.95 -19.76
N ASN A 333 34.44 -7.86 -20.26
CA ASN A 333 35.61 -8.48 -19.63
C ASN A 333 35.96 -7.81 -18.29
N ALA A 334 35.87 -6.48 -18.21
CA ALA A 334 36.11 -5.75 -16.97
C ALA A 334 35.08 -6.10 -15.89
N LEU A 335 33.80 -6.12 -16.26
CA LEU A 335 32.69 -6.42 -15.37
C LEU A 335 32.70 -7.88 -14.90
N ALA A 336 33.12 -8.83 -15.74
CA ALA A 336 33.25 -10.24 -15.39
C ALA A 336 34.27 -10.52 -14.27
N LYS A 337 35.17 -9.57 -13.94
CA LYS A 337 36.15 -9.73 -12.86
C LYS A 337 35.52 -9.88 -11.46
N ARG A 338 34.25 -9.47 -11.29
CA ARG A 338 33.51 -9.59 -10.02
C ARG A 338 32.06 -9.95 -10.33
N ASP A 339 31.40 -10.64 -9.40
CA ASP A 339 29.94 -10.78 -9.47
C ASP A 339 29.25 -9.45 -9.13
N SER A 340 27.95 -9.38 -9.42
CA SER A 340 27.13 -8.18 -9.16
C SER A 340 27.21 -7.70 -7.71
N ARG A 341 27.30 -8.63 -6.75
CA ARG A 341 27.43 -8.32 -5.32
C ARG A 341 28.80 -7.75 -4.98
N GLY A 342 29.87 -8.28 -5.57
CA GLY A 342 31.23 -7.78 -5.46
C GLY A 342 31.35 -6.35 -5.97
N TRP A 343 30.72 -6.04 -7.11
CA TRP A 343 30.64 -4.66 -7.60
C TRP A 343 29.88 -3.75 -6.63
N ASN A 344 28.73 -4.18 -6.12
CA ASN A 344 27.98 -3.38 -5.15
C ASN A 344 28.75 -3.14 -3.84
N ALA A 345 29.65 -4.05 -3.45
CA ALA A 345 30.49 -3.88 -2.26
C ALA A 345 31.49 -2.71 -2.41
N VAL A 346 31.95 -2.40 -3.62
CA VAL A 346 32.84 -1.25 -3.89
C VAL A 346 32.20 0.08 -3.46
N ALA A 347 30.88 0.19 -3.62
CA ALA A 347 30.14 1.40 -3.26
C ALA A 347 29.69 1.43 -1.78
N LYS A 348 30.00 0.40 -0.99
CA LYS A 348 29.42 0.24 0.36
C LYS A 348 29.94 1.28 1.35
N ASP A 349 31.20 1.68 1.24
CA ASP A 349 31.85 2.59 2.19
C ASP A 349 31.65 4.08 1.85
N ALA A 350 31.07 4.38 0.69
CA ALA A 350 30.80 5.75 0.27
C ALA A 350 29.49 6.29 0.90
N SER A 351 29.64 7.43 1.58
CA SER A 351 28.59 8.06 2.39
C SER A 351 27.48 8.71 1.55
N THR A 352 27.78 9.17 0.33
CA THR A 352 26.82 9.87 -0.54
C THR A 352 26.61 9.17 -1.89
N PRO A 353 25.46 9.35 -2.56
CA PRO A 353 25.22 8.78 -3.89
C PRO A 353 26.24 9.21 -4.95
N ALA A 354 26.71 10.46 -4.90
CA ALA A 354 27.74 10.98 -5.79
C ALA A 354 29.08 10.25 -5.57
N LEU A 355 29.49 10.07 -4.31
CA LEU A 355 30.71 9.33 -3.99
C LEU A 355 30.62 7.85 -4.39
N ARG A 356 29.43 7.23 -4.27
CA ARG A 356 29.20 5.85 -4.76
C ARG A 356 29.37 5.73 -6.26
N THR A 357 28.83 6.70 -7.00
CA THR A 357 28.94 6.76 -8.46
C THR A 357 30.41 6.92 -8.88
N LEU A 358 31.14 7.83 -8.23
CA LEU A 358 32.55 8.04 -8.48
C LEU A 358 33.40 6.80 -8.17
N ALA A 359 33.18 6.17 -7.00
CA ALA A 359 33.90 4.96 -6.61
C ALA A 359 33.65 3.81 -7.60
N MET A 360 32.40 3.64 -8.05
CA MET A 360 32.06 2.64 -9.05
C MET A 360 32.73 2.92 -10.39
N ARG A 361 32.65 4.18 -10.87
CA ARG A 361 33.32 4.61 -12.11
C ARG A 361 34.81 4.29 -12.07
N THR A 362 35.51 4.70 -11.01
CA THR A 362 36.95 4.46 -10.86
C THR A 362 37.26 2.96 -10.90
N ALA A 363 36.51 2.16 -10.15
CA ALA A 363 36.74 0.71 -10.10
C ALA A 363 36.46 -0.01 -11.43
N ILE A 364 35.51 0.46 -12.24
CA ILE A 364 35.28 -0.08 -13.59
C ILE A 364 36.44 0.29 -14.51
N ILE A 365 36.89 1.55 -14.49
CA ILE A 365 38.03 2.01 -15.31
C ILE A 365 39.30 1.23 -14.96
N GLU A 366 39.62 1.07 -13.68
CA GLU A 366 40.75 0.24 -13.22
C GLU A 366 40.63 -1.22 -13.68
N ALA A 367 39.41 -1.75 -13.75
CA ALA A 367 39.15 -3.09 -14.24
C ALA A 367 39.29 -3.20 -15.77
N MET A 368 39.21 -2.11 -16.53
CA MET A 368 39.44 -2.09 -17.98
C MET A 368 40.93 -2.05 -18.33
N THR A 369 41.77 -1.47 -17.47
CA THR A 369 43.21 -1.42 -17.70
C THR A 369 43.85 -2.81 -17.55
N PRO A 370 44.65 -3.30 -18.53
CA PRO A 370 45.38 -4.54 -18.37
C PRO A 370 46.37 -4.44 -17.20
N VAL A 371 46.41 -5.47 -16.36
CA VAL A 371 47.46 -5.60 -15.34
C VAL A 371 48.75 -5.88 -16.11
N GLY A 372 49.69 -4.94 -16.04
CA GLY A 372 50.98 -5.00 -16.74
C GLY A 372 51.88 -6.13 -16.26
#